data_AF-A0A7K0W448-F1
#
_entry.id   AF-A0A7K0W448-F1
#
_cell.length_a   1.000
_cell.length_b   1.000
_cell.length_c   1.000
_cell.angle_alpha   90.00
_cell.angle_beta   90.00
_cell.angle_gamma   90.00
#
_symmetry.space_group_name_H-M   'P 1'
#
loop_
_entity.id
_entity.type
_entity.pdbx_description
1 polymer ?
#
loop_
_entity_poly.entity_id
_entity_poly.type
_entity_poly.pdbx_seq_one_letter_code
_entity_poly.pdbx_strand_id
1 'polypeptide(L)'
;MLLKWTRVVVRNRIPVVGIWVVVSLFGLAAGLNLNSHLTTSVTIPGSASQEADQLLTKHFNENTEGTFTVLMKFKKTTDAQVQIYKEKVVAASLVIPTSHIFQQRALAGVLFTSIGTSFSLIDAAQYTERFRQALDDQGLPDALVTGPPAIEHDVAPVLDSDLRWGQILAIVLALLLLLLVLGACLAMFVPLVFAAATISLALGIIYI
;
A
#
# COMPACT_ATOMS: atom_id res chain seq x y z
N MET A 1 46.47 -0.74 -1.58
CA MET A 1 45.27 -1.63 -1.61
C MET A 1 44.43 -1.39 -2.86
N LEU A 2 44.00 -0.14 -3.13
CA LEU A 2 43.19 0.24 -4.29
C LEU A 2 43.79 -0.15 -5.65
N LEU A 3 45.08 0.11 -5.88
CA LEU A 3 45.77 -0.26 -7.14
C LEU A 3 45.71 -1.76 -7.47
N LYS A 4 45.81 -2.63 -6.45
CA LYS A 4 45.70 -4.08 -6.65
C LYS A 4 44.26 -4.46 -7.00
N TRP A 5 43.28 -3.83 -6.35
CA TRP A 5 41.85 -4.05 -6.57
C TRP A 5 41.42 -3.61 -7.98
N THR A 6 41.78 -2.40 -8.41
CA THR A 6 41.51 -1.91 -9.76
C THR A 6 42.08 -2.84 -10.83
N ARG A 7 43.32 -3.33 -10.64
CA ARG A 7 43.95 -4.26 -11.59
C ARG A 7 43.19 -5.58 -11.69
N VAL A 8 42.68 -6.11 -10.58
CA VAL A 8 41.86 -7.33 -10.57
C VAL A 8 40.55 -7.11 -11.30
N VAL A 9 39.84 -6.00 -11.05
CA VAL A 9 38.57 -5.67 -11.73
C VAL A 9 38.76 -5.53 -13.22
N VAL A 10 39.77 -4.76 -13.65
CA VAL A 10 40.01 -4.51 -15.07
C VAL A 10 40.37 -5.80 -15.80
N ARG A 11 41.17 -6.68 -15.16
CA ARG A 11 41.49 -8.00 -15.71
C ARG A 11 40.26 -8.90 -15.81
N ASN A 12 39.35 -8.81 -14.83
CA ASN A 12 38.14 -9.62 -14.74
C ASN A 12 36.87 -8.83 -15.11
N ARG A 13 36.96 -7.88 -16.05
CA ARG A 13 35.86 -6.95 -16.35
C ARG A 13 34.58 -7.65 -16.82
N ILE A 14 34.70 -8.72 -17.61
CA ILE A 14 33.56 -9.47 -18.14
C ILE A 14 32.78 -10.17 -17.02
N PRO A 15 33.41 -11.00 -16.16
CA PRO A 15 32.68 -11.64 -15.06
C PRO A 15 32.14 -10.62 -14.05
N VAL A 16 32.83 -9.50 -13.81
CA VAL A 16 32.32 -8.44 -12.93
C VAL A 16 31.03 -7.84 -13.49
N VAL A 17 31.00 -7.47 -14.77
CA VAL A 17 29.79 -6.96 -15.43
C VAL A 17 28.69 -8.03 -15.44
N GLY A 18 29.04 -9.28 -15.73
CA GLY A 18 28.09 -10.40 -15.68
C GLY A 18 27.40 -10.55 -14.34
N ILE A 19 28.16 -10.48 -13.23
CA ILE A 19 27.62 -10.51 -11.87
C ILE A 19 26.65 -9.35 -11.64
N TRP A 20 27.04 -8.12 -12.03
CA TRP A 20 26.17 -6.95 -11.88
C TRP A 20 24.87 -7.07 -12.69
N VAL A 21 24.92 -7.64 -13.89
CA VAL A 21 23.73 -7.90 -14.70
C VAL A 21 22.82 -8.93 -14.00
N VAL A 22 23.37 -10.04 -13.51
CA VAL A 22 22.60 -11.05 -12.77
C VAL A 22 21.94 -10.44 -11.53
N VAL A 23 22.69 -9.69 -10.74
CA VAL A 23 22.19 -8.98 -9.55
C VAL A 23 21.09 -7.99 -9.92
N SER A 24 21.25 -7.24 -11.02
CA SER A 24 20.26 -6.26 -11.45
C SER A 24 18.97 -6.96 -11.91
N LEU A 25 19.08 -8.06 -12.67
CA LEU A 25 17.92 -8.84 -13.10
C LEU A 25 17.17 -9.45 -11.91
N PHE A 26 17.91 -10.02 -10.95
CA PHE A 26 17.32 -10.52 -9.71
C PHE A 26 16.61 -9.40 -8.93
N GLY A 27 17.29 -8.27 -8.77
CA GLY A 27 16.76 -7.09 -8.08
C GLY A 27 15.50 -6.51 -8.71
N LEU A 28 15.43 -6.45 -10.03
CA LEU A 28 14.23 -6.04 -10.76
C LEU A 28 13.08 -7.03 -10.56
N ALA A 29 13.35 -8.34 -10.65
CA ALA A 29 12.33 -9.36 -10.42
C ALA A 29 11.79 -9.34 -8.97
N ALA A 30 12.68 -9.12 -8.01
CA ALA A 30 12.35 -8.92 -6.61
C ALA A 30 11.49 -7.66 -6.40
N GLY A 31 11.90 -6.53 -6.99
CA GLY A 31 11.17 -5.26 -6.90
C GLY A 31 9.73 -5.34 -7.39
N LEU A 32 9.46 -6.12 -8.46
CA LEU A 32 8.11 -6.33 -8.96
C LEU A 32 7.19 -7.08 -8.00
N ASN A 33 7.74 -7.92 -7.13
CA ASN A 33 6.98 -8.69 -6.13
C ASN A 33 7.07 -8.07 -4.73
N LEU A 34 7.77 -6.95 -4.56
CA LEU A 34 8.04 -6.40 -3.24
C LEU A 34 6.78 -5.90 -2.54
N ASN A 35 5.84 -5.30 -3.28
CA ASN A 35 4.64 -4.70 -2.71
C ASN A 35 3.76 -5.68 -1.91
N SER A 36 3.76 -6.99 -2.24
CA SER A 36 3.01 -7.98 -1.48
C SER A 36 3.65 -8.37 -0.13
N HIS A 37 4.90 -7.96 0.09
CA HIS A 37 5.67 -8.26 1.31
C HIS A 37 5.91 -7.03 2.18
N LEU A 38 5.59 -5.83 1.68
CA LEU A 38 5.68 -4.61 2.47
C LEU A 38 4.51 -4.54 3.46
N THR A 39 4.79 -4.06 4.66
CA THR A 39 3.77 -3.69 5.63
C THR A 39 3.97 -2.24 6.05
N THR A 40 2.87 -1.52 6.23
CA THR A 40 2.83 -0.18 6.82
C THR A 40 2.42 -0.21 8.29
N SER A 41 2.15 -1.41 8.84
CA SER A 41 1.80 -1.62 10.23
C SER A 41 3.01 -1.41 11.14
N VAL A 42 2.93 -0.44 12.04
CA VAL A 42 4.01 -0.19 13.02
C VAL A 42 3.63 -0.85 14.35
N THR A 43 4.17 -2.05 14.60
CA THR A 43 4.02 -2.73 15.90
C THR A 43 5.32 -2.66 16.68
N ILE A 44 5.24 -2.37 17.98
CA ILE A 44 6.41 -2.41 18.88
C ILE A 44 6.48 -3.81 19.51
N PRO A 45 7.52 -4.62 19.22
CA PRO A 45 7.66 -5.97 19.73
C PRO A 45 7.59 -6.04 21.26
N GLY A 46 6.68 -6.85 21.80
CA GLY A 46 6.53 -7.06 23.25
C GLY A 46 5.84 -5.91 23.98
N SER A 47 5.24 -4.96 23.26
CA SER A 47 4.41 -3.92 23.87
C SER A 47 3.04 -4.45 24.28
N ALA A 48 2.44 -3.82 25.29
CA ALA A 48 1.07 -4.14 25.71
C ALA A 48 0.04 -3.90 24.59
N SER A 49 0.28 -2.94 23.69
CA SER A 49 -0.59 -2.70 22.53
C SER A 49 -0.59 -3.87 21.56
N GLN A 50 0.59 -4.46 21.29
CA GLN A 50 0.68 -5.63 20.41
C GLN A 50 -0.03 -6.85 21.04
N GLU A 51 0.10 -7.03 22.35
CA GLU A 51 -0.61 -8.11 23.07
C GLU A 51 -2.14 -7.92 22.99
N ALA A 52 -2.61 -6.68 23.14
CA ALA A 52 -4.03 -6.35 22.98
C ALA A 52 -4.53 -6.64 21.55
N ASP A 53 -3.79 -6.23 20.52
CA ASP A 53 -4.15 -6.53 19.11
C ASP A 53 -4.19 -8.05 18.87
N GLN A 54 -3.25 -8.82 19.41
CA GLN A 54 -3.25 -10.28 19.29
C GLN A 54 -4.47 -10.92 19.96
N LEU A 55 -4.88 -10.43 21.14
CA LEU A 55 -6.08 -10.89 21.82
C LEU A 55 -7.35 -10.58 21.02
N LEU A 56 -7.44 -9.38 20.43
CA LEU A 56 -8.54 -8.98 19.55
C LEU A 56 -8.62 -9.87 18.31
N THR A 57 -7.49 -10.11 17.64
CA THR A 57 -7.47 -10.98 16.46
C THR A 57 -7.82 -12.42 16.80
N LYS A 58 -7.31 -12.95 17.91
CA LYS A 58 -7.52 -14.37 18.28
C LYS A 58 -8.93 -14.66 18.81
N HIS A 59 -9.50 -13.76 19.60
CA HIS A 59 -10.78 -14.00 20.28
C HIS A 59 -11.97 -13.33 19.60
N PHE A 60 -11.75 -12.26 18.86
CA PHE A 60 -12.82 -11.46 18.24
C PHE A 60 -12.70 -11.40 16.72
N ASN A 61 -11.68 -12.03 16.11
CA ASN A 61 -11.37 -11.90 14.69
C ASN A 61 -11.27 -10.43 14.25
N GLU A 62 -10.73 -9.58 15.14
CA GLU A 62 -10.58 -8.15 14.92
C GLU A 62 -9.11 -7.78 14.65
N ASN A 63 -8.88 -7.06 13.57
CA ASN A 63 -7.67 -6.33 13.33
C ASN A 63 -7.99 -4.83 13.30
N THR A 64 -7.34 -4.06 14.18
CA THR A 64 -7.50 -2.61 14.31
C THR A 64 -7.30 -1.89 12.97
N GLU A 65 -6.32 -2.32 12.17
CA GLU A 65 -6.02 -1.73 10.86
C GLU A 65 -6.99 -2.19 9.75
N GLY A 66 -7.73 -3.29 9.98
CA GLY A 66 -8.74 -3.82 9.08
C GLY A 66 -10.15 -3.25 9.28
N THR A 67 -10.28 -2.15 10.03
CA THR A 67 -11.59 -1.62 10.45
C THR A 67 -12.14 -0.57 9.48
N PHE A 68 -13.37 -0.76 9.01
CA PHE A 68 -14.10 0.22 8.22
C PHE A 68 -15.02 1.08 9.10
N THR A 69 -15.22 2.32 8.68
CA THR A 69 -16.17 3.24 9.30
C THR A 69 -17.12 3.78 8.23
N VAL A 70 -18.42 3.63 8.46
CA VAL A 70 -19.46 4.17 7.60
C VAL A 70 -20.11 5.35 8.30
N LEU A 71 -20.19 6.48 7.59
CA LEU A 71 -20.89 7.69 7.99
C LEU A 71 -21.99 7.97 6.98
N MET A 72 -23.24 7.84 7.40
CA MET A 72 -24.39 8.14 6.55
C MET A 72 -25.18 9.28 7.17
N LYS A 73 -25.32 10.38 6.44
CA LYS A 73 -26.15 11.52 6.87
C LYS A 73 -27.60 11.25 6.51
N PHE A 74 -28.51 11.47 7.44
CA PHE A 74 -29.95 11.37 7.22
C PHE A 74 -30.65 12.61 7.78
N LYS A 75 -31.72 13.06 7.11
CA LYS A 75 -32.56 14.18 7.58
C LYS A 75 -33.49 13.72 8.71
N LYS A 76 -34.56 14.46 9.02
CA LYS A 76 -35.60 13.99 9.96
C LYS A 76 -36.04 12.57 9.57
N THR A 77 -35.70 11.62 10.43
CA THR A 77 -35.86 10.19 10.21
C THR A 77 -36.45 9.61 11.49
N THR A 78 -37.37 8.66 11.36
CA THR A 78 -37.95 7.95 12.51
C THR A 78 -37.01 6.85 13.00
N ASP A 79 -37.13 6.43 14.26
CA ASP A 79 -36.30 5.34 14.80
C ASP A 79 -36.44 4.05 13.99
N ALA A 80 -37.64 3.78 13.46
CA ALA A 80 -37.89 2.64 12.56
C ALA A 80 -37.09 2.73 11.25
N GLN A 81 -37.00 3.92 10.64
CA GLN A 81 -36.20 4.12 9.44
C GLN A 81 -34.70 4.04 9.72
N VAL A 82 -34.24 4.55 10.88
CA VAL A 82 -32.85 4.38 11.32
C VAL A 82 -32.52 2.89 11.44
N GLN A 83 -33.43 2.08 11.98
CA GLN A 83 -33.22 0.64 12.09
C GLN A 83 -33.10 -0.05 10.71
N ILE A 84 -33.90 0.37 9.73
CA ILE A 84 -33.77 -0.11 8.35
C ILE A 84 -32.40 0.26 7.77
N TYR A 85 -31.91 1.48 7.98
CA TYR A 85 -30.57 1.86 7.53
C TYR A 85 -29.48 1.04 8.20
N LYS A 86 -29.64 0.72 9.49
CA LYS A 86 -28.70 -0.15 10.19
C LYS A 86 -28.61 -1.53 9.56
N GLU A 87 -29.75 -2.15 9.28
CA GLU A 87 -29.85 -3.47 8.65
C GLU A 87 -29.28 -3.47 7.22
N LYS A 88 -29.50 -2.41 6.45
CA LYS A 88 -28.90 -2.25 5.12
C LYS A 88 -27.38 -2.17 5.17
N VAL A 89 -26.80 -1.45 6.14
CA VAL A 89 -25.34 -1.41 6.33
C VAL A 89 -24.80 -2.79 6.72
N VAL A 90 -25.51 -3.53 7.58
CA VAL A 90 -25.17 -4.91 7.94
C VAL A 90 -25.16 -5.80 6.68
N ALA A 91 -26.20 -5.71 5.86
CA ALA A 91 -26.29 -6.49 4.63
C ALA A 91 -25.16 -6.16 3.64
N ALA A 92 -24.80 -4.88 3.50
CA ALA A 92 -23.69 -4.45 2.66
C ALA A 92 -22.33 -4.95 3.17
N SER A 93 -22.12 -5.00 4.50
CA SER A 93 -20.82 -5.39 5.07
C SER A 93 -20.47 -6.85 4.79
N LEU A 94 -21.47 -7.71 4.55
CA LEU A 94 -21.28 -9.13 4.26
C LEU A 94 -20.47 -9.42 2.98
N VAL A 95 -20.25 -8.42 2.11
CA VAL A 95 -19.33 -8.54 0.97
C VAL A 95 -17.88 -8.71 1.42
N ILE A 96 -17.57 -8.28 2.64
CA ILE A 96 -16.25 -8.43 3.26
C ILE A 96 -16.29 -9.69 4.14
N PRO A 97 -15.49 -10.73 3.82
CA PRO A 97 -15.41 -11.91 4.68
C PRO A 97 -14.98 -11.52 6.09
N THR A 98 -15.45 -12.25 7.10
CA THR A 98 -15.16 -12.00 8.54
C THR A 98 -15.67 -10.66 9.09
N SER A 99 -16.41 -9.87 8.32
CA SER A 99 -16.94 -8.60 8.81
C SER A 99 -17.90 -8.80 9.98
N HIS A 100 -17.77 -7.95 10.99
CA HIS A 100 -18.77 -7.84 12.06
C HIS A 100 -18.91 -6.39 12.51
N ILE A 101 -20.12 -6.03 12.89
CA ILE A 101 -20.43 -4.70 13.41
C ILE A 101 -20.31 -4.74 14.92
N PHE A 102 -19.28 -4.09 15.46
CA PHE A 102 -19.12 -3.96 16.91
C PHE A 102 -19.67 -2.63 17.45
N GLN A 103 -19.86 -1.62 16.59
CA GLN A 103 -20.48 -0.36 17.00
C GLN A 103 -21.39 0.21 15.92
N GLN A 104 -22.63 0.53 16.29
CA GLN A 104 -23.57 1.20 15.41
C GLN A 104 -24.46 2.17 16.18
N ARG A 105 -24.35 3.46 15.86
CA ARG A 105 -25.02 4.54 16.61
C ARG A 105 -25.57 5.60 15.66
N ALA A 106 -26.79 6.03 15.94
CA ALA A 106 -27.41 7.17 15.28
C ALA A 106 -27.26 8.39 16.19
N LEU A 107 -26.55 9.41 15.73
CA LEU A 107 -26.21 10.61 16.50
C LEU A 107 -26.43 11.85 15.63
N ALA A 108 -27.27 12.77 16.09
CA ALA A 108 -27.46 14.10 15.49
C ALA A 108 -27.69 14.09 13.94
N GLY A 109 -28.45 13.12 13.42
CA GLY A 109 -28.72 12.99 11.99
C GLY A 109 -27.64 12.25 11.19
N VAL A 110 -26.74 11.54 11.87
CA VAL A 110 -25.72 10.69 11.24
C VAL A 110 -25.78 9.28 11.80
N LEU A 111 -25.79 8.29 10.93
CA LEU A 111 -25.58 6.89 11.27
C LEU A 111 -24.08 6.61 11.17
N PHE A 112 -23.47 6.36 12.32
CA PHE A 112 -22.09 5.94 12.46
C PHE A 112 -22.07 4.42 12.66
N THR A 113 -21.34 3.70 11.80
CA THR A 113 -21.15 2.25 11.93
C THR A 113 -19.67 1.92 11.83
N SER A 114 -19.13 1.21 12.82
CA SER A 114 -17.78 0.63 12.77
C SER A 114 -17.88 -0.86 12.52
N ILE A 115 -17.10 -1.32 11.55
CA ILE A 115 -17.10 -2.69 11.04
C ILE A 115 -15.67 -3.21 11.20
N GLY A 116 -15.51 -4.20 12.07
CA GLY A 116 -14.24 -4.90 12.24
C GLY A 116 -14.09 -6.00 11.19
N THR A 117 -12.85 -6.32 10.83
CA THR A 117 -12.50 -7.48 10.00
C THR A 117 -11.22 -8.11 10.55
N SER A 118 -10.96 -9.38 10.22
CA SER A 118 -9.71 -10.04 10.61
C SER A 118 -8.55 -9.76 9.65
N PHE A 119 -8.78 -8.97 8.61
CA PHE A 119 -7.81 -8.74 7.53
C PHE A 119 -6.72 -7.74 7.93
N SER A 120 -5.55 -7.84 7.29
CA SER A 120 -4.54 -6.78 7.33
C SER A 120 -5.05 -5.52 6.62
N LEU A 121 -4.38 -4.38 6.83
CA LEU A 121 -4.71 -3.14 6.13
C LEU A 121 -4.79 -3.33 4.61
N ILE A 122 -3.77 -3.95 4.02
CA ILE A 122 -3.62 -4.14 2.58
C ILE A 122 -4.71 -5.08 2.03
N ASP A 123 -4.98 -6.18 2.75
CA ASP A 123 -6.01 -7.14 2.33
C ASP A 123 -7.42 -6.53 2.45
N ALA A 124 -7.69 -5.80 3.54
CA ALA A 124 -8.95 -5.12 3.76
C ALA A 124 -9.18 -4.04 2.67
N ALA A 125 -8.14 -3.28 2.31
CA ALA A 125 -8.24 -2.20 1.32
C ALA A 125 -8.74 -2.67 -0.06
N GLN A 126 -8.53 -3.95 -0.41
CA GLN A 126 -9.04 -4.55 -1.65
C GLN A 126 -10.57 -4.65 -1.70
N TYR A 127 -11.23 -4.64 -0.55
CA TYR A 127 -12.70 -4.74 -0.45
C TYR A 127 -13.40 -3.37 -0.43
N THR A 128 -12.67 -2.26 -0.31
CA THR A 128 -13.24 -0.91 -0.18
C THR A 128 -14.25 -0.60 -1.28
N GLU A 129 -13.88 -0.81 -2.54
CA GLU A 129 -14.74 -0.49 -3.67
C GLU A 129 -15.99 -1.39 -3.75
N ARG A 130 -15.81 -2.70 -3.48
CA ARG A 130 -16.93 -3.64 -3.41
C ARG A 130 -17.89 -3.29 -2.28
N PHE A 131 -17.37 -2.81 -1.16
CA PHE A 131 -18.19 -2.40 -0.03
C PHE A 131 -18.96 -1.10 -0.29
N ARG A 132 -18.33 -0.13 -0.96
CA ARG A 132 -19.03 1.09 -1.44
C ARG A 132 -20.16 0.73 -2.40
N GLN A 133 -19.89 -0.12 -3.39
CA GLN A 133 -20.91 -0.60 -4.33
C GLN A 133 -22.04 -1.37 -3.62
N ALA A 134 -21.71 -2.21 -2.64
CA ALA A 134 -22.73 -2.92 -1.87
C ALA A 134 -23.63 -1.97 -1.05
N LEU A 135 -23.10 -0.84 -0.55
CA LEU A 135 -23.92 0.18 0.11
C LEU A 135 -24.86 0.87 -0.88
N ASP A 136 -24.37 1.20 -2.08
CA ASP A 136 -25.16 1.80 -3.15
C ASP A 136 -26.32 0.86 -3.57
N ASP A 137 -26.02 -0.43 -3.76
CA ASP A 137 -27.00 -1.47 -4.12
C ASP A 137 -28.07 -1.67 -3.04
N GLN A 138 -27.71 -1.49 -1.77
CA GLN A 138 -28.66 -1.49 -0.64
C GLN A 138 -29.49 -0.19 -0.56
N GLY A 139 -29.30 0.73 -1.50
CA GLY A 139 -30.01 2.01 -1.58
C GLY A 139 -29.49 3.03 -0.57
N LEU A 140 -28.19 3.02 -0.31
CA LEU A 140 -27.48 3.97 0.57
C LEU A 140 -26.37 4.75 -0.18
N PRO A 141 -26.67 5.42 -1.31
CA PRO A 141 -25.65 6.04 -2.18
C PRO A 141 -24.89 7.21 -1.54
N ASP A 142 -25.45 7.82 -0.49
CA ASP A 142 -24.82 8.92 0.24
C ASP A 142 -23.98 8.44 1.44
N ALA A 143 -23.79 7.12 1.59
CA ALA A 143 -22.99 6.56 2.68
C ALA A 143 -21.50 6.73 2.40
N LEU A 144 -20.80 7.43 3.30
CA LEU A 144 -19.36 7.65 3.20
C LEU A 144 -18.63 6.52 3.91
N VAL A 145 -17.71 5.87 3.21
CA VAL A 145 -16.84 4.81 3.76
C VAL A 145 -15.45 5.38 4.01
N THR A 146 -14.98 5.26 5.24
CA THR A 146 -13.63 5.64 5.70
C THR A 146 -13.06 4.56 6.64
N GLY A 147 -12.00 4.88 7.38
CA GLY A 147 -11.20 3.94 8.14
C GLY A 147 -9.89 3.61 7.42
N PRO A 148 -8.90 3.01 8.11
CA PRO A 148 -7.59 2.76 7.53
C PRO A 148 -7.63 2.07 6.16
N PRO A 149 -8.44 1.01 5.93
CA PRO A 149 -8.45 0.32 4.63
C PRO A 149 -8.98 1.17 3.48
N ALA A 150 -10.02 1.98 3.75
CA ALA A 150 -10.60 2.85 2.73
C ALA A 150 -9.66 4.00 2.36
N ILE A 151 -8.94 4.54 3.35
CA ILE A 151 -7.93 5.58 3.14
C ILE A 151 -6.75 5.01 2.33
N GLU A 152 -6.26 3.81 2.69
CA GLU A 152 -5.19 3.14 1.94
C GLU A 152 -5.59 2.92 0.47
N HIS A 153 -6.81 2.43 0.24
CA HIS A 153 -7.34 2.22 -1.11
C HIS A 153 -7.39 3.51 -1.95
N ASP A 154 -7.75 4.64 -1.34
CA ASP A 154 -7.87 5.91 -2.05
C ASP A 154 -6.51 6.60 -2.25
N VAL A 155 -5.58 6.44 -1.30
CA VAL A 155 -4.28 7.15 -1.29
C VAL A 155 -3.20 6.39 -2.07
N ALA A 156 -3.11 5.06 -1.92
CA ALA A 156 -2.03 4.29 -2.53
C ALA A 156 -1.93 4.44 -4.06
N PRO A 157 -3.03 4.42 -4.84
CA PRO A 157 -2.96 4.61 -6.30
C PRO A 157 -2.47 5.99 -6.71
N VAL A 158 -2.76 7.03 -5.91
CA VAL A 158 -2.29 8.40 -6.14
C VAL A 158 -0.78 8.47 -5.92
N LEU A 159 -0.29 7.92 -4.81
CA LEU A 159 1.15 7.84 -4.53
C LEU A 159 1.89 7.07 -5.64
N ASP A 160 1.36 5.94 -6.09
CA ASP A 160 1.93 5.16 -7.19
C ASP A 160 1.97 5.94 -8.51
N SER A 161 0.91 6.71 -8.79
CA SER A 161 0.87 7.57 -9.98
C SER A 161 1.91 8.68 -9.91
N ASP A 162 2.01 9.36 -8.77
CA ASP A 162 2.96 10.45 -8.55
C ASP A 162 4.41 9.94 -8.60
N LEU A 163 4.68 8.75 -8.08
CA LEU A 163 5.99 8.09 -8.19
C LEU A 163 6.37 7.84 -9.66
N ARG A 164 5.45 7.29 -10.47
CA ARG A 164 5.70 7.06 -11.90
C ARG A 164 6.02 8.36 -12.64
N TRP A 165 5.22 9.40 -12.42
CA TRP A 165 5.43 10.71 -13.04
C TRP A 165 6.73 11.36 -12.57
N GLY A 166 7.01 11.32 -11.26
CA GLY A 166 8.23 11.83 -10.66
C GLY A 166 9.47 11.12 -11.21
N GLN A 167 9.42 9.80 -11.39
CA GLN A 167 10.52 9.01 -11.95
C GLN A 167 10.81 9.41 -13.40
N ILE A 168 9.78 9.56 -14.24
CA ILE A 168 9.95 10.00 -15.63
C ILE A 168 10.59 11.38 -15.68
N LEU A 169 10.07 12.33 -14.90
CA LEU A 169 10.60 13.68 -14.85
C LEU A 169 12.07 13.71 -14.37
N ALA A 170 12.38 12.93 -13.33
CA ALA A 170 13.73 12.82 -12.79
C ALA A 170 14.72 12.25 -13.82
N ILE A 171 14.34 11.19 -14.55
CA ILE A 171 15.19 10.58 -15.58
C ILE A 171 15.43 11.56 -16.74
N VAL A 172 14.40 12.28 -17.19
CA VAL A 172 14.53 13.27 -18.27
C VAL A 172 15.47 14.40 -17.85
N LEU A 173 15.27 14.97 -16.66
CA LEU A 173 16.14 16.02 -16.14
C LEU A 173 17.58 15.53 -15.92
N ALA A 174 17.77 14.33 -15.41
CA ALA A 174 19.08 13.72 -15.25
C ALA A 174 19.78 13.54 -16.60
N LEU A 175 19.07 13.05 -17.63
CA LEU A 175 19.63 12.90 -18.98
C LEU A 175 20.01 14.24 -19.60
N LEU A 176 19.19 15.28 -19.42
CA LEU A 176 19.51 16.64 -19.89
C LEU A 176 20.77 17.19 -19.21
N LEU A 177 20.89 17.01 -17.89
CA LEU A 177 22.08 17.42 -17.14
C LEU A 177 23.32 16.64 -17.57
N LEU A 178 23.20 15.32 -17.74
CA LEU A 178 24.31 14.46 -18.19
C LEU A 178 24.73 14.81 -19.63
N LEU A 179 23.78 15.13 -20.51
CA LEU A 179 24.06 15.60 -21.86
C LEU A 179 24.80 16.94 -21.83
N LEU A 180 24.40 17.87 -20.97
CA LEU A 180 25.03 19.18 -20.84
C LEU A 180 26.47 19.07 -20.32
N VAL A 181 26.70 18.19 -19.35
CA VAL A 181 28.02 18.03 -18.69
C VAL A 181 28.98 17.15 -19.47
N LEU A 182 28.52 16.00 -19.99
CA LEU A 182 29.37 15.01 -20.67
C LEU A 182 29.31 15.09 -22.20
N GLY A 183 28.36 15.84 -22.76
CA GLY A 183 28.09 15.87 -24.19
C GLY A 183 27.38 14.60 -24.69
N ALA A 184 27.09 14.57 -26.00
CA ALA A 184 26.43 13.44 -26.65
C ALA A 184 27.42 12.27 -26.86
N CYS A 185 27.59 11.43 -25.83
CA CYS A 185 28.44 10.24 -25.90
C CYS A 185 27.90 9.10 -25.03
N LEU A 186 28.32 7.86 -25.30
CA LEU A 186 27.92 6.67 -24.54
C LEU A 186 28.26 6.76 -23.04
N ALA A 187 29.26 7.56 -22.66
CA ALA A 187 29.64 7.75 -21.25
C ALA A 187 28.53 8.40 -20.43
N MET A 188 27.61 9.15 -21.05
CA MET A 188 26.48 9.78 -20.35
C MET A 188 25.53 8.76 -19.71
N PHE A 189 25.48 7.53 -20.22
CA PHE A 189 24.62 6.48 -19.66
C PHE A 189 25.24 5.72 -18.50
N VAL A 190 26.57 5.81 -18.31
CA VAL A 190 27.28 5.06 -17.26
C VAL A 190 26.72 5.35 -15.87
N PRO A 191 26.47 6.63 -15.47
CA PRO A 191 25.87 6.93 -14.17
C PRO A 191 24.44 6.38 -14.03
N LEU A 192 23.65 6.40 -15.11
CA LEU A 192 22.27 5.92 -15.09
C LEU A 192 22.20 4.40 -14.93
N VAL A 193 23.03 3.67 -15.68
CA VAL A 193 23.16 2.20 -15.56
C VAL A 193 23.64 1.82 -14.16
N PHE A 194 24.63 2.54 -13.63
CA PHE A 194 25.12 2.31 -12.28
C PHE A 194 24.04 2.55 -11.21
N ALA A 195 23.28 3.64 -11.34
CA ALA A 195 22.15 3.94 -10.45
C ALA A 195 21.07 2.85 -10.52
N ALA A 196 20.68 2.42 -11.73
CA ALA A 196 19.71 1.36 -11.92
C ALA A 196 20.16 0.03 -11.29
N ALA A 197 21.42 -0.35 -11.49
CA ALA A 197 21.99 -1.57 -10.89
C ALA A 197 22.02 -1.49 -9.36
N THR A 198 22.33 -0.32 -8.79
CA THR A 198 22.37 -0.11 -7.34
C THR A 198 20.97 -0.15 -6.73
N ILE A 199 19.98 0.50 -7.37
CA ILE A 199 18.57 0.45 -6.94
C ILE A 199 18.06 -0.99 -7.01
N SER A 200 18.34 -1.70 -8.10
CA SER A 200 17.92 -3.10 -8.27
C SER A 200 18.51 -3.98 -7.18
N LEU A 201 19.82 -3.86 -6.91
CA LEU A 201 20.46 -4.59 -5.81
C LEU A 201 19.80 -4.29 -4.46
N ALA A 202 19.51 -3.02 -4.16
CA ALA A 202 18.85 -2.64 -2.91
C ALA A 202 17.45 -3.28 -2.80
N LEU A 203 16.64 -3.24 -3.86
CA LEU A 203 15.33 -3.89 -3.90
C LEU A 203 15.45 -5.41 -3.71
N GLY A 204 16.45 -6.03 -4.34
CA GLY A 204 16.74 -7.45 -4.19
C GLY A 204 17.15 -7.83 -2.76
N ILE A 205 17.85 -6.96 -2.05
CA ILE A 205 18.21 -7.18 -0.64
C ILE A 205 16.97 -7.04 0.26
N ILE A 206 16.13 -6.03 0.03
CA ILE A 206 14.93 -5.79 0.85
C ILE A 206 13.91 -6.92 0.70
N TYR A 207 13.85 -7.54 -0.48
CA TYR A 207 12.95 -8.65 -0.76
C TYR A 207 13.28 -9.95 0.00
N ILE A 208 14.55 -10.14 0.37
CA ILE A 208 15.03 -11.33 1.11
C ILE A 208 14.84 -11.12 2.61
#